data_AF-A0A954T053-F1
#
_entry.id   AF-A0A954T053-F1
#
_cell.length_a   1.000
_cell.length_b   1.000
_cell.length_c   1.000
_cell.angle_alpha   90.00
_cell.angle_beta   90.00
_cell.angle_gamma   90.00
#
_symmetry.space_group_name_H-M   'P 1'
#
loop_
_entity.id
_entity.type
_entity.pdbx_description
1 polymer ?
#
loop_
_entity_poly.entity_id
_entity_poly.type
_entity_poly.pdbx_seq_one_letter_code
_entity_poly.pdbx_strand_id
1 'polypeptide(L)'
;MSRKRPPKYSHHKASGQARVRLNGQDVYLGVYGSPESHERYAKLVEDWMKAPAITFPEMSIGQLTMLYLEHAKRHYVKNGTPTSQIHSIRLVLRYLNRLYNKCLASEFSPRMLKAVRDEMIRAGYVRTSINAHVSRIRRMFEWAVSEEIIPPHVLVALKSVQGLQAGRTEAVESDPVSQVSNDHVEAVLPHVSAQINTMIQLQQLTGMRPGEVLIMRPCDITMTTDGVWKYRPEAHKTEHHGKE
;
A
#
# COMPACT_ATOMS: atom_id res chain seq x y z
N MET A 1 -23.21 17.08 24.16
CA MET A 1 -23.40 16.06 23.11
C MET A 1 -24.05 16.72 21.90
N SER A 2 -23.42 16.71 20.73
CA SER A 2 -24.02 17.25 19.50
C SER A 2 -25.26 16.41 19.14
N ARG A 3 -26.45 17.02 19.06
CA ARG A 3 -27.67 16.32 18.63
C ARG A 3 -27.51 15.88 17.17
N LYS A 4 -27.61 14.57 16.90
CA LYS A 4 -27.71 14.01 15.55
C LYS A 4 -28.85 14.72 14.80
N ARG A 5 -28.54 15.50 13.75
CA ARG A 5 -29.55 16.15 12.91
C ARG A 5 -30.10 15.13 11.91
N PRO A 6 -31.42 14.94 11.81
CA PRO A 6 -31.98 13.95 10.91
C PRO A 6 -31.59 14.27 9.45
N PRO A 7 -31.38 13.25 8.62
CA PRO A 7 -31.01 13.40 7.22
C PRO A 7 -32.16 14.06 6.42
N LYS A 8 -31.83 14.90 5.45
CA LYS A 8 -32.83 15.76 4.77
C LYS A 8 -33.70 14.98 3.78
N TYR A 9 -35.02 15.03 3.97
CA TYR A 9 -36.02 14.65 2.96
C TYR A 9 -35.99 15.62 1.77
N SER A 10 -35.72 15.11 0.56
CA SER A 10 -35.50 15.94 -0.64
C SER A 10 -36.28 15.40 -1.85
N HIS A 11 -36.65 16.31 -2.76
CA HIS A 11 -37.30 15.95 -4.03
C HIS A 11 -36.26 15.65 -5.12
N HIS A 12 -36.32 14.48 -5.72
CA HIS A 12 -35.62 14.17 -6.96
C HIS A 12 -36.49 14.55 -8.17
N LYS A 13 -36.32 15.78 -8.66
CA LYS A 13 -37.18 16.38 -9.70
C LYS A 13 -37.33 15.52 -10.97
N ALA A 14 -36.27 14.82 -11.38
CA ALA A 14 -36.29 14.05 -12.62
C ALA A 14 -37.17 12.78 -12.54
N SER A 15 -37.32 12.17 -11.36
CA SER A 15 -38.14 10.95 -11.20
C SER A 15 -39.43 11.19 -10.41
N GLY A 16 -39.65 12.39 -9.89
CA GLY A 16 -40.80 12.70 -9.01
C GLY A 16 -40.73 12.02 -7.64
N GLN A 17 -39.61 11.39 -7.29
CA GLN A 17 -39.48 10.60 -6.06
C GLN A 17 -38.90 11.43 -4.91
N ALA A 18 -39.33 11.12 -3.69
CA ALA A 18 -38.64 11.46 -2.46
C ALA A 18 -37.33 10.71 -2.36
N ARG A 19 -36.28 11.41 -1.93
CA ARG A 19 -34.98 10.82 -1.64
C ARG A 19 -34.37 11.38 -0.35
N VAL A 20 -33.52 10.57 0.27
CA VAL A 20 -32.63 10.97 1.36
C VAL A 20 -31.21 10.54 1.00
N ARG A 21 -30.22 11.41 1.23
CA ARG A 21 -28.81 11.06 1.03
C ARG A 21 -28.18 10.62 2.35
N LEU A 22 -27.80 9.35 2.43
CA LEU A 22 -27.14 8.73 3.58
C LEU A 22 -25.78 8.19 3.15
N ASN A 23 -24.71 8.52 3.87
CA ASN A 23 -23.35 8.03 3.60
C ASN A 23 -22.91 8.17 2.12
N GLY A 24 -23.38 9.21 1.43
CA GLY A 24 -23.08 9.46 0.02
C GLY A 24 -23.96 8.72 -1.00
N GLN A 25 -24.91 7.90 -0.56
CA GLN A 25 -25.85 7.17 -1.40
C GLN A 25 -27.27 7.76 -1.31
N ASP A 26 -28.00 7.76 -2.43
CA ASP A 26 -29.39 8.22 -2.49
C ASP A 26 -30.35 7.05 -2.22
N VAL A 27 -31.17 7.16 -1.18
CA VAL A 27 -32.24 6.20 -0.85
C VAL A 27 -33.57 6.81 -1.31
N TYR A 28 -34.27 6.15 -2.23
CA TYR A 28 -35.57 6.59 -2.73
C TYR A 28 -36.71 6.04 -1.87
N LEU A 29 -37.66 6.90 -1.54
CA LEU A 29 -38.73 6.59 -0.58
C LEU A 29 -40.10 6.41 -1.24
N GLY A 30 -40.20 6.59 -2.56
CA GLY A 30 -41.47 6.62 -3.30
C GLY A 30 -41.81 8.01 -3.78
N VAL A 31 -43.06 8.24 -4.18
CA VAL A 31 -43.51 9.53 -4.75
C VAL A 31 -43.31 10.67 -3.75
N TYR A 32 -42.73 11.78 -4.20
CA TYR A 32 -42.47 12.94 -3.34
C TYR A 32 -43.76 13.52 -2.78
N GLY A 33 -43.80 13.75 -1.48
CA GLY A 33 -44.95 14.29 -0.77
C GLY A 33 -46.01 13.25 -0.38
N SER A 34 -45.90 11.99 -0.82
CA SER A 34 -46.94 10.98 -0.52
C SER A 34 -46.90 10.52 0.95
N PRO A 35 -48.02 10.03 1.51
CA PRO A 35 -48.05 9.44 2.85
C PRO A 35 -47.05 8.29 3.00
N GLU A 36 -46.93 7.40 2.01
CA GLU A 36 -46.01 6.27 2.07
C GLU A 36 -44.54 6.71 2.10
N SER A 37 -44.21 7.79 1.38
CA SER A 37 -42.86 8.34 1.38
C SER A 37 -42.48 8.97 2.73
N HIS A 38 -43.43 9.55 3.44
CA HIS A 38 -43.24 10.11 4.77
C HIS A 38 -43.14 9.01 5.84
N GLU A 39 -43.91 7.92 5.72
CA GLU A 39 -43.82 6.77 6.62
C GLU A 39 -42.46 6.07 6.47
N ARG A 40 -42.03 5.82 5.23
CA ARG A 40 -40.68 5.28 4.95
C ARG A 40 -39.57 6.21 5.43
N TYR A 41 -39.76 7.53 5.31
CA TYR A 41 -38.82 8.50 5.87
C TYR A 41 -38.76 8.41 7.40
N ALA A 42 -39.90 8.36 8.09
CA ALA A 42 -39.97 8.28 9.55
C ALA A 42 -39.27 7.01 10.07
N LYS A 43 -39.54 5.86 9.44
CA LYS A 43 -38.87 4.59 9.76
C LYS A 43 -37.36 4.66 9.51
N LEU A 44 -36.94 5.21 8.37
CA LEU A 44 -35.51 5.40 8.05
C LEU A 44 -34.81 6.29 9.08
N VAL A 45 -35.45 7.37 9.52
CA VAL A 45 -34.90 8.28 10.55
C VAL A 45 -34.84 7.59 11.91
N GLU A 46 -35.84 6.79 12.26
CA GLU A 46 -35.86 6.02 13.50
C GLU A 46 -34.71 4.98 13.53
N ASP A 47 -34.55 4.22 12.45
CA ASP A 47 -33.46 3.25 12.29
C ASP A 47 -32.09 3.96 12.33
N TRP A 48 -31.97 5.14 11.69
CA TRP A 48 -30.75 5.94 11.69
C TRP A 48 -30.41 6.55 13.07
N MET A 49 -31.43 6.93 13.84
CA MET A 49 -31.25 7.41 15.21
C MET A 49 -30.81 6.28 16.14
N LYS A 50 -31.43 5.09 15.99
CA LYS A 50 -31.13 3.88 16.77
C LYS A 50 -29.80 3.24 16.39
N ALA A 51 -29.30 3.46 15.17
CA ALA A 51 -28.00 2.96 14.76
C ALA A 51 -26.91 3.42 15.76
N PRO A 52 -26.22 2.46 16.42
CA PRO A 52 -25.18 2.78 17.38
C PRO A 52 -24.11 3.62 16.68
N ALA A 53 -23.59 4.64 17.38
CA ALA A 53 -22.40 5.32 16.88
C ALA A 53 -21.29 4.27 16.75
N ILE A 54 -20.63 4.20 15.60
CA ILE A 54 -19.45 3.35 15.45
C ILE A 54 -18.40 3.89 16.43
N THR A 55 -18.11 3.11 17.46
CA THR A 55 -17.07 3.42 18.45
C THR A 55 -15.79 2.72 18.03
N PHE A 56 -14.71 3.48 17.99
CA PHE A 56 -13.38 2.95 17.70
C PHE A 56 -12.61 2.79 19.02
N PRO A 57 -11.80 1.74 19.19
CA PRO A 57 -10.98 1.57 20.37
C PRO A 57 -9.93 2.69 20.50
N GLU A 58 -9.57 3.04 21.73
CA GLU A 58 -8.40 3.90 21.97
C GLU A 58 -7.13 3.14 21.60
N MET A 59 -6.59 3.48 20.43
CA MET A 59 -5.44 2.80 19.83
C MET A 59 -4.29 3.78 19.69
N SER A 60 -3.16 3.54 20.36
CA SER A 60 -1.93 4.30 20.11
C SER A 60 -1.25 3.85 18.82
N ILE A 61 -0.42 4.72 18.23
CA ILE A 61 0.39 4.39 17.05
C ILE A 61 1.33 3.18 17.29
N GLY A 62 1.88 3.05 18.49
CA GLY A 62 2.72 1.91 18.87
C GLY A 62 1.94 0.59 18.86
N GLN A 63 0.75 0.57 19.46
CA GLN A 63 -0.13 -0.61 19.43
C GLN A 63 -0.59 -0.93 18.00
N LEU A 64 -0.98 0.08 17.23
CA LEU A 64 -1.37 -0.10 15.83
C LEU A 64 -0.23 -0.69 14.99
N THR A 65 0.99 -0.21 15.20
CA THR A 65 2.19 -0.74 14.55
C THR A 65 2.39 -2.22 14.86
N MET A 66 2.24 -2.62 16.13
CA MET A 66 2.40 -4.03 16.52
C MET A 66 1.35 -4.92 15.84
N LEU A 67 0.08 -4.50 15.86
CA LEU A 67 -1.00 -5.22 15.18
C LEU A 67 -0.75 -5.33 13.67
N TYR A 68 -0.33 -4.23 13.05
CA TYR A 68 -0.03 -4.23 11.61
C TYR A 68 1.17 -5.09 11.26
N LEU A 69 2.20 -5.16 12.11
CA LEU A 69 3.35 -6.04 11.87
C LEU A 69 2.95 -7.52 11.91
N GLU A 70 2.03 -7.91 12.80
CA GLU A 70 1.48 -9.27 12.81
C GLU A 70 0.66 -9.57 11.56
N HIS A 71 -0.17 -8.63 11.10
CA HIS A 71 -0.86 -8.73 9.82
C HIS A 71 0.13 -8.86 8.64
N ALA A 72 1.11 -7.96 8.58
CA ALA A 72 2.10 -7.91 7.50
C ALA A 72 2.91 -9.21 7.38
N LYS A 73 3.23 -9.87 8.50
CA LYS A 73 3.90 -11.19 8.51
C LYS A 73 3.09 -12.28 7.82
N ARG A 74 1.76 -12.25 7.94
CA ARG A 74 0.85 -13.22 7.33
C ARG A 74 0.49 -12.86 5.89
N HIS A 75 0.37 -11.57 5.61
CA HIS A 75 -0.06 -11.06 4.31
C HIS A 75 1.08 -11.05 3.27
N TYR A 76 2.27 -10.58 3.64
CA TYR A 76 3.41 -10.48 2.73
C TYR A 76 4.21 -11.78 2.69
N VAL A 77 3.59 -12.87 2.26
CA VAL A 77 4.17 -14.21 2.18
C VAL A 77 4.20 -14.68 0.72
N LYS A 78 5.30 -15.32 0.32
CA LYS A 78 5.44 -16.03 -0.95
C LYS A 78 5.97 -17.44 -0.65
N ASN A 79 5.28 -18.48 -1.13
CA ASN A 79 5.65 -19.89 -0.92
C ASN A 79 5.86 -20.22 0.57
N GLY A 80 4.94 -19.78 1.44
CA GLY A 80 5.02 -20.00 2.89
C GLY A 80 6.08 -19.17 3.62
N THR A 81 6.91 -18.41 2.91
CA THR A 81 7.99 -17.60 3.50
C THR A 81 7.67 -16.11 3.45
N PRO A 82 7.88 -15.35 4.55
CA PRO A 82 7.68 -13.91 4.53
C PRO A 82 8.64 -13.19 3.57
N THR A 83 8.12 -12.27 2.77
CA THR A 83 8.89 -11.52 1.77
C THR A 83 9.74 -10.41 2.41
N SER A 84 10.67 -9.85 1.62
CA SER A 84 11.50 -8.70 2.03
C SER A 84 10.69 -7.42 2.33
N GLN A 85 9.40 -7.36 1.98
CA GLN A 85 8.52 -6.23 2.31
C GLN A 85 8.45 -5.97 3.82
N ILE A 86 8.47 -7.01 4.64
CA ILE A 86 8.40 -6.87 6.10
C ILE A 86 9.59 -6.08 6.64
N HIS A 87 10.78 -6.28 6.08
CA HIS A 87 11.97 -5.50 6.46
C HIS A 87 11.79 -4.02 6.13
N SER A 88 11.25 -3.72 4.96
CA SER A 88 10.94 -2.34 4.55
C SER A 88 9.88 -1.69 5.43
N ILE A 89 8.86 -2.44 5.86
CA ILE A 89 7.80 -1.98 6.76
C ILE A 89 8.39 -1.69 8.15
N ARG A 90 9.14 -2.64 8.73
CA ARG A 90 9.79 -2.45 10.05
C ARG A 90 10.70 -1.22 10.06
N LEU A 91 11.49 -1.02 9.00
CA LEU A 91 12.40 0.11 8.88
C LEU A 91 11.66 1.45 8.94
N VAL A 92 10.57 1.61 8.18
CA VAL A 92 9.83 2.87 8.13
C VAL A 92 9.03 3.12 9.41
N LEU A 93 8.41 2.08 9.98
CA LEU A 93 7.61 2.24 11.21
C LEU A 93 8.47 2.64 12.42
N ARG A 94 9.78 2.40 12.39
CA ARG A 94 10.71 2.94 13.40
C ARG A 94 10.67 4.47 13.46
N TYR A 95 10.60 5.16 12.32
CA TYR A 95 10.52 6.63 12.30
C TYR A 95 9.19 7.13 12.85
N LEU A 96 8.10 6.45 12.48
CA LEU A 96 6.76 6.74 12.99
C LEU A 96 6.71 6.58 14.52
N ASN A 97 7.19 5.45 15.04
CA ASN A 97 7.18 5.18 16.49
C ASN A 97 8.11 6.11 17.26
N ARG A 98 9.30 6.42 16.73
CA ARG A 98 10.22 7.35 17.42
C ARG A 98 9.57 8.69 17.73
N LEU A 99 8.75 9.21 16.82
CA LEU A 99 8.08 10.50 17.00
C LEU A 99 6.72 10.38 17.70
N TYR A 100 5.94 9.35 17.40
CA TYR A 100 4.51 9.33 17.71
C TYR A 100 4.01 8.05 18.38
N ASN A 101 4.88 7.18 18.92
CA ASN A 101 4.48 5.89 19.51
C ASN A 101 3.29 5.98 20.49
N LYS A 102 3.24 7.03 21.33
CA LYS A 102 2.18 7.23 22.34
C LYS A 102 0.98 8.06 21.84
N CYS A 103 1.05 8.62 20.64
CA CYS A 103 -0.05 9.40 20.06
C CYS A 103 -1.23 8.47 19.74
N LEU A 104 -2.46 8.92 19.97
CA LEU A 104 -3.65 8.22 19.52
C LEU A 104 -3.70 8.19 17.99
N ALA A 105 -3.94 7.01 17.42
CA ALA A 105 -4.02 6.83 15.98
C ALA A 105 -5.18 7.62 15.35
N SER A 106 -6.25 7.87 16.11
CA SER A 106 -7.37 8.73 15.73
C SER A 106 -7.00 10.21 15.61
N GLU A 107 -5.92 10.65 16.28
CA GLU A 107 -5.44 12.04 16.26
C GLU A 107 -4.26 12.24 15.31
N PHE A 108 -3.77 11.16 14.70
CA PHE A 108 -2.63 11.22 13.81
C PHE A 108 -2.95 12.04 12.55
N SER A 109 -2.19 13.12 12.35
CA SER A 109 -2.55 14.16 11.39
C SER A 109 -1.60 14.23 10.19
N PRO A 110 -2.01 14.92 9.10
CA PRO A 110 -1.13 15.21 7.96
C PRO A 110 0.18 15.91 8.35
N ARG A 111 0.15 16.77 9.37
CA ARG A 111 1.36 17.46 9.88
C ARG A 111 2.33 16.47 10.52
N MET A 112 1.82 15.50 11.28
CA MET A 112 2.63 14.45 11.89
C MET A 112 3.27 13.55 10.83
N LEU A 113 2.53 13.18 9.78
CA LEU A 113 3.09 12.41 8.66
C LEU A 113 4.19 13.18 7.91
N LYS A 114 4.03 14.50 7.73
CA LYS A 114 5.09 15.36 7.19
C LYS A 114 6.33 15.37 8.10
N ALA A 115 6.18 15.46 9.41
CA ALA A 115 7.32 15.39 10.32
C ALA A 115 8.09 14.05 10.23
N VAL A 116 7.38 12.91 10.09
CA VAL A 116 8.02 11.61 9.82
C VAL A 116 8.80 11.63 8.50
N ARG A 117 8.24 12.24 7.48
CA ARG A 117 8.88 12.43 6.18
C ARG A 117 10.14 13.29 6.30
N ASP A 118 10.09 14.37 7.06
CA ASP A 118 11.20 15.31 7.24
C ASP A 118 12.34 14.69 8.05
N GLU A 119 12.06 13.76 8.97
CA GLU A 119 13.09 12.93 9.62
C GLU A 119 13.81 12.00 8.62
N MET A 120 13.10 11.46 7.61
CA MET A 120 13.75 10.66 6.57
C MET A 120 14.60 11.51 5.63
N ILE A 121 14.18 12.76 5.34
CA ILE A 121 15.00 13.74 4.61
C ILE A 121 16.30 14.00 5.38
N ARG A 122 16.22 14.32 6.68
CA ARG A 122 17.40 14.54 7.54
C ARG A 122 18.29 13.31 7.66
N ALA A 123 17.73 12.11 7.57
CA ALA A 123 18.49 10.86 7.54
C ALA A 123 19.14 10.56 6.18
N GLY A 124 19.04 11.46 5.19
CA GLY A 124 19.71 11.32 3.89
C GLY A 124 19.03 10.36 2.92
N TYR A 125 17.75 10.04 3.12
CA TYR A 125 17.03 9.16 2.19
C TYR A 125 16.77 9.86 0.85
N VAL A 126 16.85 9.08 -0.23
CA VAL A 126 16.46 9.53 -1.56
C VAL A 126 14.95 9.75 -1.66
N ARG A 127 14.53 10.77 -2.41
CA ARG A 127 13.14 11.22 -2.55
C ARG A 127 12.17 10.09 -2.91
N THR A 128 12.55 9.23 -3.84
CA THR A 128 11.75 8.09 -4.31
C THR A 128 11.50 7.08 -3.18
N SER A 129 12.54 6.76 -2.40
CA SER A 129 12.43 5.91 -1.21
C SER A 129 11.54 6.55 -0.14
N ILE A 130 11.68 7.86 0.12
CA ILE A 130 10.81 8.58 1.05
C ILE A 130 9.34 8.47 0.64
N ASN A 131 9.02 8.72 -0.64
CA ASN A 131 7.65 8.58 -1.15
C ASN A 131 7.11 7.15 -1.02
N ALA A 132 7.96 6.14 -1.27
CA ALA A 132 7.60 4.74 -1.09
C ALA A 132 7.38 4.41 0.41
N HIS A 133 8.17 4.97 1.32
CA HIS A 133 8.03 4.81 2.77
C HIS A 133 6.76 5.48 3.31
N VAL A 134 6.47 6.72 2.90
CA VAL A 134 5.21 7.40 3.24
C VAL A 134 4.01 6.58 2.74
N SER A 135 4.09 5.99 1.55
CA SER A 135 3.05 5.11 1.03
C SER A 135 2.88 3.82 1.84
N ARG A 136 3.94 3.27 2.44
CA ARG A 136 3.86 2.12 3.35
C ARG A 136 3.19 2.49 4.67
N ILE A 137 3.50 3.66 5.23
CA ILE A 137 2.80 4.17 6.41
C ILE A 137 1.31 4.32 6.11
N ARG A 138 0.95 4.96 4.98
CA ARG A 138 -0.47 5.10 4.60
C ARG A 138 -1.19 3.76 4.44
N ARG A 139 -0.52 2.73 3.91
CA ARG A 139 -1.08 1.37 3.80
C ARG A 139 -1.41 0.75 5.16
N MET A 140 -0.63 1.04 6.21
CA MET A 140 -0.98 0.63 7.58
C MET A 140 -2.30 1.28 8.04
N PHE A 141 -2.48 2.59 7.80
CA PHE A 141 -3.72 3.27 8.14
C PHE A 141 -4.90 2.82 7.27
N GLU A 142 -4.66 2.48 6.01
CA GLU A 142 -5.68 1.93 5.11
C GLU A 142 -6.19 0.57 5.60
N TRP A 143 -5.27 -0.32 5.97
CA TRP A 143 -5.60 -1.58 6.63
C TRP A 143 -6.34 -1.35 7.96
N ALA A 144 -5.87 -0.42 8.80
CA ALA A 144 -6.53 -0.14 10.08
C ALA A 144 -7.97 0.35 9.93
N VAL A 145 -8.27 1.10 8.86
CA VAL A 145 -9.63 1.52 8.52
C VAL A 145 -10.47 0.35 8.03
N SER A 146 -9.91 -0.56 7.20
CA SER A 146 -10.66 -1.72 6.72
C SER A 146 -11.00 -2.73 7.82
N GLU A 147 -10.17 -2.80 8.87
CA GLU A 147 -10.42 -3.61 10.07
C GLU A 147 -11.26 -2.88 11.14
N GLU A 148 -11.79 -1.69 10.83
CA GLU A 148 -12.55 -0.85 11.77
C GLU A 148 -11.81 -0.53 13.09
N ILE A 149 -10.46 -0.51 13.06
CA ILE A 149 -9.62 -0.20 14.23
C ILE A 149 -9.56 1.31 14.47
N ILE A 150 -9.61 2.11 13.40
CA ILE A 150 -9.55 3.58 13.46
C ILE A 150 -10.62 4.24 12.59
N PRO A 151 -11.00 5.49 12.89
CA PRO A 151 -11.96 6.23 12.07
C PRO A 151 -11.47 6.47 10.63
N PRO A 152 -12.36 6.36 9.61
CA PRO A 152 -11.99 6.60 8.21
C PRO A 152 -11.43 7.99 7.90
N HIS A 153 -11.83 9.02 8.67
CA HIS A 153 -11.40 10.40 8.44
C HIS A 153 -9.88 10.59 8.58
N VAL A 154 -9.22 9.75 9.39
CA VAL A 154 -7.76 9.75 9.56
C VAL A 154 -7.10 9.45 8.21
N LEU A 155 -7.49 8.34 7.57
CA LEU A 155 -6.94 7.96 6.27
C LEU A 155 -7.22 9.00 5.19
N VAL A 156 -8.44 9.56 5.16
CA VAL A 156 -8.80 10.64 4.23
C VAL A 156 -7.88 11.85 4.41
N ALA A 157 -7.62 12.26 5.65
CA ALA A 157 -6.69 13.34 5.93
C ALA A 157 -5.26 12.98 5.48
N LEU A 158 -4.75 11.79 5.77
CA LEU A 158 -3.40 11.38 5.39
C LEU A 158 -3.20 11.28 3.86
N LYS A 159 -4.25 10.95 3.10
CA LYS A 159 -4.23 10.94 1.63
C LYS A 159 -4.02 12.36 1.04
N SER A 160 -4.30 13.42 1.79
CA SER A 160 -4.00 14.80 1.37
C SER A 160 -2.49 15.13 1.30
N VAL A 161 -1.64 14.34 1.96
CA VAL A 161 -0.19 14.55 1.94
C VAL A 161 0.39 14.09 0.59
N GLN A 162 0.66 15.07 -0.26
CA GLN A 162 1.30 14.86 -1.56
C GLN A 162 2.73 14.33 -1.39
N GLY A 163 3.13 13.50 -2.35
CA GLY A 163 4.52 13.03 -2.45
C GLY A 163 5.49 14.18 -2.71
N LEU A 164 6.73 14.01 -2.28
CA LEU A 164 7.83 14.92 -2.61
C LEU A 164 8.03 14.96 -4.13
N GLN A 165 8.11 16.18 -4.67
CA GLN A 165 8.24 16.44 -6.09
C GLN A 165 9.72 16.60 -6.47
N ALA A 166 10.09 16.09 -7.65
CA ALA A 166 11.47 16.11 -8.11
C ALA A 166 12.01 17.54 -8.19
N GLY A 167 13.19 17.77 -7.62
CA GLY A 167 13.87 19.08 -7.65
C GLY A 167 13.16 20.21 -6.90
N ARG A 168 12.17 19.90 -6.05
CA ARG A 168 11.38 20.90 -5.30
C ARG A 168 11.48 20.75 -3.78
N THR A 169 12.44 19.95 -3.31
CA THR A 169 12.56 19.55 -1.90
C THR A 169 14.04 19.32 -1.56
N GLU A 170 14.37 19.32 -0.27
CA GLU A 170 15.73 19.04 0.23
C GLU A 170 16.10 17.55 0.23
N ALA A 171 15.19 16.67 -0.20
CA ALA A 171 15.49 15.25 -0.31
C ALA A 171 16.52 14.97 -1.42
N VAL A 172 17.41 14.01 -1.17
CA VAL A 172 18.41 13.58 -2.15
C VAL A 172 17.72 13.04 -3.40
N GLU A 173 18.15 13.49 -4.58
CA GLU A 173 17.78 12.86 -5.85
C GLU A 173 18.79 11.75 -6.18
N SER A 174 18.29 10.63 -6.69
CA SER A 174 19.14 9.54 -7.18
C SER A 174 19.25 9.62 -8.69
N ASP A 175 20.45 9.43 -9.23
CA ASP A 175 20.63 9.25 -10.66
C ASP A 175 19.97 7.94 -11.13
N PRO A 176 19.40 7.91 -12.34
CA PRO A 176 18.98 6.67 -12.97
C PRO A 176 20.15 5.68 -13.02
N VAL A 177 19.90 4.42 -12.68
CA VAL A 177 20.90 3.36 -12.82
C VAL A 177 21.16 3.13 -14.31
N SER A 178 22.39 3.38 -14.76
CA SER A 178 22.84 3.14 -16.12
C SER A 178 23.39 1.73 -16.32
N GLN A 179 23.55 1.32 -17.57
CA GLN A 179 24.24 0.09 -17.92
C GLN A 179 25.73 0.19 -17.55
N VAL A 180 26.31 -0.95 -17.18
CA VAL A 180 27.76 -1.10 -16.98
C VAL A 180 28.38 -1.46 -18.34
N SER A 181 29.56 -0.92 -18.65
CA SER A 181 30.29 -1.27 -19.88
C SER A 181 30.75 -2.73 -19.86
N ASN A 182 30.88 -3.34 -21.04
CA ASN A 182 31.37 -4.70 -21.17
C ASN A 182 32.81 -4.82 -20.63
N ASP A 183 33.67 -3.84 -20.89
CA ASP A 183 35.06 -3.81 -20.40
C ASP A 183 35.14 -3.97 -18.87
N HIS A 184 34.24 -3.32 -18.12
CA HIS A 184 34.20 -3.48 -16.67
C HIS A 184 33.74 -4.88 -16.25
N VAL A 185 32.82 -5.49 -16.99
CA VAL A 185 32.40 -6.87 -16.70
C VAL A 185 33.52 -7.84 -17.00
N GLU A 186 34.16 -7.71 -18.17
CA GLU A 186 35.30 -8.53 -18.58
C GLU A 186 36.46 -8.45 -17.58
N ALA A 187 36.74 -7.25 -17.05
CA ALA A 187 37.76 -7.06 -16.02
C ALA A 187 37.47 -7.82 -14.71
N VAL A 188 36.20 -8.10 -14.39
CA VAL A 188 35.82 -8.83 -13.16
C VAL A 188 35.88 -10.35 -13.35
N LEU A 189 35.71 -10.86 -14.57
CA LEU A 189 35.62 -12.29 -14.86
C LEU A 189 36.82 -13.13 -14.33
N PRO A 190 38.08 -12.66 -14.38
CA PRO A 190 39.23 -13.40 -13.84
C PRO A 190 39.29 -13.45 -12.31
N HIS A 191 38.54 -12.60 -11.61
CA HIS A 191 38.62 -12.45 -10.15
C HIS A 191 37.48 -13.15 -9.40
N VAL A 192 36.55 -13.77 -10.11
CA VAL A 192 35.42 -14.49 -9.54
C VAL A 192 35.58 -16.01 -9.73
N SER A 193 34.87 -16.80 -8.94
CA SER A 193 34.87 -18.26 -9.13
C SER A 193 34.28 -18.63 -10.50
N ALA A 194 34.64 -19.82 -11.00
CA ALA A 194 34.09 -20.36 -12.25
C ALA A 194 32.55 -20.35 -12.27
N GLN A 195 31.90 -20.63 -11.13
CA GLN A 195 30.44 -20.61 -11.02
C GLN A 195 29.88 -19.20 -11.21
N ILE A 196 30.43 -18.20 -10.50
CA ILE A 196 29.98 -16.81 -10.62
C ILE A 196 30.28 -16.26 -12.02
N ASN A 197 31.42 -16.63 -12.61
CA ASN A 197 31.77 -16.29 -13.98
C ASN A 197 30.68 -16.76 -14.97
N THR A 198 30.33 -18.05 -14.93
CA THR A 198 29.25 -18.62 -15.75
C THR A 198 27.92 -17.91 -15.53
N MET A 199 27.57 -17.59 -14.28
CA MET A 199 26.34 -16.86 -13.96
C MET A 199 26.31 -15.45 -14.56
N ILE A 200 27.44 -14.73 -14.56
CA ILE A 200 27.54 -13.39 -15.16
C ILE A 200 27.32 -13.49 -16.67
N GLN A 201 28.04 -14.40 -17.34
CA GLN A 201 27.92 -14.60 -18.78
C GLN A 201 26.50 -14.99 -19.19
N LEU A 202 25.89 -15.95 -18.48
CA LEU A 202 24.53 -16.40 -18.78
C LEU A 202 23.49 -15.28 -18.61
N GLN A 203 23.62 -14.45 -17.58
CA GLN A 203 22.74 -13.30 -17.39
C GLN A 203 22.94 -12.23 -18.48
N GLN A 204 24.17 -12.00 -18.95
CA GLN A 204 24.42 -11.09 -20.07
C GLN A 204 23.76 -11.57 -21.37
N LEU A 205 23.80 -12.87 -21.66
CA LEU A 205 23.24 -13.44 -22.88
C LEU A 205 21.70 -13.47 -22.90
N THR A 206 21.07 -13.53 -21.73
CA THR A 206 19.62 -13.80 -21.62
C THR A 206 18.81 -12.66 -21.02
N GLY A 207 19.46 -11.72 -20.31
CA GLY A 207 18.78 -10.69 -19.53
C GLY A 207 17.99 -11.22 -18.33
N MET A 208 18.22 -12.48 -17.92
CA MET A 208 17.54 -13.07 -16.75
C MET A 208 18.00 -12.41 -15.44
N ARG A 209 17.16 -12.50 -14.41
CA ARG A 209 17.47 -11.94 -13.09
C ARG A 209 18.48 -12.81 -12.35
N PRO A 210 19.27 -12.21 -11.42
CA PRO A 210 20.15 -12.97 -10.55
C PRO A 210 19.45 -14.09 -9.77
N GLY A 211 18.21 -13.86 -9.34
CA GLY A 211 17.41 -14.88 -8.66
C GLY A 211 16.97 -16.03 -9.57
N GLU A 212 16.83 -15.81 -10.88
CA GLU A 212 16.42 -16.83 -11.84
C GLU A 212 17.60 -17.78 -12.14
N VAL A 213 18.81 -17.25 -12.35
CA VAL A 213 20.00 -18.12 -12.55
C VAL A 213 20.33 -18.96 -11.31
N LEU A 214 20.07 -18.45 -10.10
CA LEU A 214 20.37 -19.15 -8.83
C LEU A 214 19.50 -20.39 -8.58
N ILE A 215 18.33 -20.47 -9.20
CA ILE A 215 17.38 -21.58 -9.02
C ILE A 215 17.33 -22.52 -10.23
N MET A 216 18.19 -22.30 -11.24
CA MET A 216 18.21 -23.09 -12.46
C MET A 216 18.61 -24.54 -12.16
N ARG A 217 17.81 -25.49 -12.64
CA ARG A 217 18.10 -26.92 -12.59
C ARG A 217 18.15 -27.52 -14.00
N PRO A 218 18.88 -28.62 -14.21
CA PRO A 218 18.90 -29.29 -15.51
C PRO A 218 17.51 -29.68 -16.03
N CYS A 219 16.57 -30.06 -15.16
CA CYS A 219 15.19 -30.41 -15.54
C CYS A 219 14.36 -29.22 -16.08
N ASP A 220 14.79 -27.99 -15.80
CA ASP A 220 14.11 -26.76 -16.23
C ASP A 220 14.59 -26.30 -17.62
N ILE A 221 15.54 -27.03 -18.22
CA ILE A 221 16.17 -26.71 -19.50
C ILE A 221 15.76 -27.75 -20.55
N THR A 222 15.06 -27.29 -21.59
CA THR A 222 14.80 -28.10 -22.78
C THR A 222 15.87 -27.80 -23.82
N MET A 223 16.71 -28.80 -24.12
CA MET A 223 17.68 -28.73 -25.20
C MET A 223 17.02 -29.22 -26.49
N THR A 224 16.93 -28.35 -27.48
CA THR A 224 16.41 -28.69 -28.81
C THR A 224 17.54 -28.95 -29.79
N THR A 225 17.25 -29.73 -30.84
CA THR A 225 18.23 -30.12 -31.86
C THR A 225 18.64 -28.98 -32.80
N ASP A 226 17.89 -27.88 -32.82
CA ASP A 226 18.21 -26.64 -33.55
C ASP A 226 19.23 -25.74 -32.81
N GLY A 227 19.72 -26.17 -31.65
CA GLY A 227 20.71 -25.44 -30.87
C GLY A 227 20.14 -24.35 -29.94
N VAL A 228 18.82 -24.18 -29.85
CA VAL A 228 18.18 -23.15 -29.02
C VAL A 228 17.67 -23.71 -27.70
N TRP A 229 18.44 -23.55 -26.62
CA TRP A 229 18.01 -24.05 -25.32
C TRP A 229 16.92 -23.17 -24.71
N LYS A 230 15.85 -23.79 -24.19
CA LYS A 230 14.74 -23.10 -23.53
C LYS A 230 14.82 -23.33 -22.02
N TYR A 231 14.86 -22.25 -21.24
CA TYR A 231 14.81 -22.29 -19.79
C TYR A 231 13.43 -21.86 -19.29
N ARG A 232 12.75 -22.72 -18.53
CA ARG A 232 11.47 -22.40 -17.86
C ARG A 232 11.63 -22.60 -16.35
N PRO A 233 11.86 -21.53 -15.57
CA PRO A 233 12.03 -21.64 -14.12
C PRO A 233 10.74 -22.15 -13.45
N GLU A 234 10.87 -22.90 -12.36
CA GLU A 234 9.72 -23.33 -11.54
C GLU A 234 8.96 -22.14 -10.93
N ALA A 235 9.67 -21.06 -10.60
CA ALA A 235 9.09 -19.83 -10.06
C ALA A 235 9.81 -18.60 -10.64
N HIS A 236 9.07 -17.53 -10.93
CA HIS A 236 9.64 -16.31 -11.50
C HIS A 236 9.01 -15.05 -10.92
N LYS A 237 9.67 -13.90 -11.12
CA LYS A 237 9.28 -12.64 -10.46
C LYS A 237 7.84 -12.24 -10.76
N THR A 238 7.36 -12.52 -11.97
CA THR A 238 6.08 -12.01 -12.49
C THR A 238 4.99 -13.07 -12.56
N GLU A 239 5.16 -14.24 -11.94
CA GLU A 239 4.16 -15.31 -11.91
C GLU A 239 2.79 -14.82 -11.38
N HIS A 240 2.80 -13.94 -10.38
CA HIS A 240 1.59 -13.33 -9.78
C HIS A 240 0.85 -12.37 -10.72
N HIS A 241 1.45 -12.04 -11.87
CA HIS A 241 0.80 -11.30 -12.96
C HIS A 241 0.23 -12.23 -14.05
N GLY A 242 0.25 -13.55 -13.85
CA GLY A 242 -0.26 -14.54 -14.81
C GLY A 242 0.58 -14.66 -16.07
N LYS A 243 1.87 -14.30 -16.01
CA LYS A 243 2.81 -14.48 -17.11
C LYS A 243 3.44 -15.87 -17.03
N GLU A 244 3.72 -16.48 -18.17
CA GLU A 244 4.61 -17.64 -18.29
C GLU A 244 6.08 -17.23 -18.30
#